data_AF-A0A959NIN4-F1
#
_entry.id   AF-A0A959NIN4-F1
#
_cell.length_a   1.000
_cell.length_b   1.000
_cell.length_c   1.000
_cell.angle_alpha   90.00
_cell.angle_beta   90.00
_cell.angle_gamma   90.00
#
_symmetry.space_group_name_H-M   'P 1'
#
loop_
_entity.id
_entity.type
_entity.pdbx_description
1 polymer ?
#
loop_
_entity_poly.entity_id
_entity_poly.type
_entity_poly.pdbx_seq_one_letter_code
_entity_poly.pdbx_strand_id
1 'polypeptide(L)' 'MNNLIELLNIDKRCVVDKRITKVAISNNSTLNTSEKKLLKEVINDIRWLASYKPFNSA' A
#
# COMPACT_ATOMS: atom_id res chain seq x y z
N MET A 1 -5.25 -11.64 0.11
CA MET A 1 -5.60 -10.33 0.73
C MET A 1 -6.98 -10.35 1.39
N ASN A 2 -7.99 -11.00 0.80
CA ASN A 2 -9.32 -11.20 1.43
C ASN A 2 -9.24 -11.75 2.85
N ASN A 3 -8.37 -12.74 3.07
CA ASN A 3 -8.15 -13.37 4.37
C ASN A 3 -7.69 -12.38 5.48
N LEU A 4 -6.87 -11.37 5.16
CA LEU A 4 -6.40 -10.41 6.16
C LEU A 4 -7.50 -9.42 6.58
N ILE A 5 -8.31 -8.95 5.64
CA ILE A 5 -9.42 -8.02 5.92
C ILE A 5 -10.49 -8.73 6.76
N GLU A 6 -10.77 -9.99 6.45
CA GLU A 6 -11.65 -10.86 7.22
C GLU A 6 -11.09 -11.12 8.63
N LEU A 7 -9.80 -11.42 8.75
CA LEU A 7 -9.14 -11.67 10.05
C LEU A 7 -9.11 -10.42 10.94
N LEU A 8 -8.94 -9.24 10.35
CA LEU A 8 -8.95 -7.97 11.09
C LEU A 8 -10.36 -7.42 11.32
N ASN A 9 -11.39 -8.08 10.79
CA ASN A 9 -12.80 -7.68 10.86
C ASN A 9 -13.04 -6.20 10.50
N ILE A 10 -12.35 -5.74 9.45
CA ILE A 10 -12.45 -4.35 8.97
C ILE A 10 -13.55 -4.29 7.91
N ASP A 11 -14.50 -3.37 8.06
CA ASP A 11 -15.50 -3.10 7.01
C ASP A 11 -14.78 -2.71 5.71
N LYS A 12 -15.12 -3.35 4.58
CA LYS A 12 -14.52 -3.09 3.27
C LYS A 12 -14.59 -1.61 2.88
N ARG A 13 -15.62 -0.87 3.31
CA ARG A 13 -15.76 0.57 3.06
C ARG A 13 -14.69 1.40 3.78
N CYS A 14 -14.20 0.88 4.90
CA CYS A 14 -13.16 1.49 5.73
C CYS A 14 -11.74 1.17 5.25
N VAL A 15 -11.59 0.24 4.30
CA VAL A 15 -10.29 -0.14 3.74
C VAL A 15 -9.89 0.82 2.62
N VAL A 16 -8.71 1.40 2.75
CA VAL A 16 -8.02 2.12 1.69
C VAL A 16 -6.94 1.19 1.14
N ASP A 17 -7.15 0.73 -0.08
CA ASP A 17 -6.20 -0.09 -0.82
C ASP A 17 -5.86 0.62 -2.13
N LYS A 18 -4.70 1.30 -2.14
CA LYS A 18 -4.26 2.12 -3.27
C LYS A 18 -2.93 1.61 -3.81
N ARG A 19 -2.85 1.43 -5.12
CA ARG A 19 -1.60 1.12 -5.79
C ARG A 19 -0.69 2.34 -5.82
N ILE A 20 0.57 2.18 -5.42
CA ILE A 20 1.61 3.18 -5.57
C ILE A 20 2.44 2.82 -6.80
N THR A 21 2.58 3.75 -7.74
CA THR A 21 3.39 3.52 -8.94
C THR A 21 4.87 3.59 -8.61
N LYS A 22 5.69 2.77 -9.30
CA LYS A 22 7.16 2.82 -9.17
C LYS A 22 7.73 4.20 -9.55
N VAL A 23 7.04 4.92 -10.44
CA VAL A 23 7.37 6.30 -10.83
C VAL A 23 7.19 7.25 -9.64
N ALA A 24 6.09 7.14 -8.89
CA ALA A 24 5.85 7.96 -7.72
C ALA A 24 6.96 7.78 -6.67
N ILE A 25 7.42 6.55 -6.43
CA ILE A 25 8.54 6.31 -5.50
C ILE A 25 9.85 6.89 -6.03
N SER A 26 10.16 6.65 -7.31
CA SER A 26 11.39 7.18 -7.92
C SER A 26 11.48 8.70 -7.86
N ASN A 27 10.34 9.40 -7.98
CA ASN A 27 10.28 10.86 -7.96
C ASN A 27 10.28 11.46 -6.56
N ASN A 28 9.89 10.70 -5.53
CA ASN A 28 9.72 11.19 -4.15
C ASN A 28 10.69 10.54 -3.16
N SER A 29 11.69 9.79 -3.63
CA SER A 29 12.66 9.11 -2.77
C SER A 29 14.05 9.13 -3.38
N THR A 30 15.06 9.41 -2.55
CA THR A 30 16.46 9.34 -2.96
C THR A 30 16.94 7.90 -2.89
N LEU A 31 16.83 7.18 -4.01
CA LEU A 31 17.25 5.78 -4.13
C LEU A 31 18.66 5.67 -4.70
N ASN A 32 19.50 4.84 -4.10
CA ASN A 32 20.79 4.44 -4.66
C ASN A 32 20.61 3.47 -5.84
N THR A 33 21.70 3.16 -6.56
CA THR A 33 21.67 2.32 -7.76
C THR A 33 21.07 0.93 -7.51
N SER A 34 21.42 0.31 -6.38
CA SER A 34 20.93 -1.02 -6.00
C SER A 34 19.44 -1.01 -5.68
N GLU A 35 18.96 0.01 -4.96
CA GLU A 35 17.55 0.19 -4.62
C GLU A 35 16.69 0.46 -5.87
N LYS A 36 17.20 1.24 -6.83
CA LYS A 36 16.53 1.45 -8.12
C LYS A 36 16.39 0.15 -8.89
N LYS A 37 17.42 -0.69 -8.89
CA LYS A 37 17.39 -2.03 -9.52
C LYS A 37 16.36 -2.92 -8.83
N LEU A 38 16.34 -2.95 -7.49
CA LEU A 38 15.36 -3.69 -6.70
C LEU A 38 13.93 -3.24 -7.03
N LEU A 39 13.66 -1.93 -7.03
CA LEU A 39 12.35 -1.36 -7.34
C LEU A 39 11.88 -1.74 -8.76
N LYS A 40 12.81 -1.76 -9.73
CA LYS A 40 12.48 -2.06 -11.13
C LYS A 40 12.26 -3.55 -11.37
N GLU A 41 13.17 -4.40 -10.91
CA GLU A 41 13.28 -5.80 -11.34
C GLU A 41 12.68 -6.80 -10.34
N VAL A 42 12.67 -6.47 -9.05
CA VAL A 42 12.27 -7.43 -7.99
C VAL A 42 10.88 -7.13 -7.46
N ILE A 43 10.57 -5.86 -7.20
CA ILE A 43 9.28 -5.49 -6.62
C ILE A 43 8.19 -5.54 -7.69
N ASN A 44 7.24 -6.46 -7.56
CA ASN A 44 6.16 -6.63 -8.54
C ASN A 44 5.02 -5.60 -8.37
N ASP A 45 4.61 -5.34 -7.13
CA ASP A 45 3.54 -4.39 -6.83
C ASP A 45 3.77 -3.73 -5.47
N ILE A 46 3.32 -2.48 -5.35
CA ILE A 46 3.40 -1.70 -4.12
C ILE A 46 2.02 -1.12 -3.87
N ARG A 47 1.48 -1.40 -2.69
CA ARG A 47 0.15 -0.97 -2.31
C ARG A 47 0.20 -0.31 -0.95
N TRP A 48 -0.45 0.83 -0.83
CA TRP A 48 -0.75 1.43 0.45
C TRP A 48 -2.04 0.80 0.96
N LEU A 49 -1.91 0.04 2.05
CA LEU A 49 -3.02 -0.49 2.79
C LEU A 49 -3.19 0.33 4.07
N ALA A 50 -4.35 0.93 4.22
CA ALA A 50 -4.75 1.62 5.43
C ALA A 50 -6.22 1.32 5.75
N SER A 51 -6.61 1.55 6.98
CA SER A 51 -8.01 1.52 7.38
C SER A 51 -8.33 2.73 8.24
N TYR A 52 -9.54 3.27 8.11
CA TYR A 52 -10.02 4.33 8.98
C TYR A 52 -11.16 3.82 9.87
N LYS A 53 -11.17 4.25 11.14
CA LYS A 53 -12.33 4.03 12.01
C LYS A 53 -13.46 4.92 11.47
N PRO A 54 -14.65 4.38 11.15
CA PRO A 54 -15.76 5.20 10.71
C PRO A 54 -16.13 6.19 11.83
N PHE A 55 -16.38 7.45 11.46
CA PHE A 55 -16.61 8.55 12.41
C PHE A 55 -17.92 8.45 13.19
N ASN A 56 -18.72 7.41 12.94
CA ASN A 56 -19.92 7.09 13.70
C ASN A 56 -19.58 6.12 14.85
N SER A 57 -18.59 6.49 15.67
CA SER A 57 -18.59 5.99 17.05
C SER A 57 -19.80 6.64 17.70
N ALA A 58 -20.86 5.85 17.91
CA ALA A 58 -21.90 6.20 18.86
C ALA A 58 -21.26 6.52 20.23
#